data_AF-A0AB35IUM8-F1
#
_entry.id   AF-A0AB35IUM8-F1
#
_cell.length_a   1.000
_cell.length_b   1.000
_cell.length_c   1.000
_cell.angle_alpha   90.00
_cell.angle_beta   90.00
_cell.angle_gamma   90.00
#
_symmetry.space_group_name_H-M   'P 1'
#
loop_
_entity.id
_entity.type
_entity.pdbx_description
1 polymer ?
#
loop_
_entity_poly.entity_id
_entity_poly.type
_entity_poly.pdbx_seq_one_letter_code
_entity_poly.pdbx_strand_id
1 'polypeptide(L)'
;MKEQLFDYDDSDINSVVDYSKVLLNYRFGQIVEEYQRSPYKTYDDFQNKIVSDIEDKEISMKSKGQYGNYIEKFFFGYLPNSNSSADFEKIGVELKVTPFKVNKNGSISAKERLVLTIINFMEENLDDFYSTHMWKKCQKMLLLFYNGLIPNQTMSDYIIEKVFLYEWFDEDMEVILEDYRRITEKIKQGKAHELSESDGNYLSTCTKGAGKGRDFRIQPFSHELAKQRAWELKSSYMTYLINNKIFNQKEQESVVGTARGQKKIFTEIISDKILAYQGFTEKQLYEKFLVNPKAKGKNSTLIRKIIGLTGDIDKTQEFQKANMNLRVIRIDKNGLPKEDSPFKTYNFQELVSNDNWEESQPYQEICSKRFLFVIFKENSQGEFVLDGIKFWGFPDRLVDEVKRVWQETRKILAEGIELTKKGNRISTNFPQSRINKIVFTKIHASNSLYELEPGIFVGKGKESDTDILPDGRRITKHSFWFPKRFLKDVLSGEWE
;
A
#
# COMPACT_ATOMS: atom_id res chain seq x y z
N MET A 1 -6.64 10.52 -36.64
CA MET A 1 -7.71 10.68 -35.62
C MET A 1 -8.83 11.54 -36.21
N LYS A 2 -10.01 11.63 -35.58
CA LYS A 2 -11.08 12.55 -36.02
C LYS A 2 -10.89 13.97 -35.47
N GLU A 3 -10.49 14.10 -34.19
CA GLU A 3 -10.02 15.37 -33.64
C GLU A 3 -8.57 15.64 -34.05
N GLN A 4 -8.26 16.92 -34.22
CA GLN A 4 -6.91 17.40 -34.43
C GLN A 4 -6.17 17.47 -33.08
N LEU A 5 -4.88 17.14 -33.07
CA LEU A 5 -4.08 17.26 -31.85
C LEU A 5 -3.94 18.72 -31.43
N PHE A 6 -3.93 18.93 -30.12
CA PHE A 6 -3.77 20.21 -29.43
C PHE A 6 -4.96 21.18 -29.55
N ASP A 7 -6.09 20.72 -30.09
CA ASP A 7 -7.32 21.49 -30.23
C ASP A 7 -8.15 21.51 -28.93
N TYR A 8 -7.63 22.23 -27.95
CA TYR A 8 -8.30 22.51 -26.67
C TYR A 8 -7.95 23.91 -26.15
N ASP A 9 -8.75 24.43 -25.24
CA ASP A 9 -8.50 25.67 -24.51
C ASP A 9 -7.87 25.33 -23.16
N ASP A 10 -6.57 25.62 -22.99
CA ASP A 10 -5.82 25.35 -21.74
C ASP A 10 -6.24 26.26 -20.57
N SER A 11 -7.13 27.24 -20.82
CA SER A 11 -7.74 28.10 -19.80
C SER A 11 -9.15 27.66 -19.37
N ASP A 12 -9.73 26.64 -20.01
CA ASP A 12 -11.02 26.05 -19.64
C ASP A 12 -10.86 24.58 -19.22
N ILE A 13 -11.16 24.31 -17.94
CA ILE A 13 -11.09 22.98 -17.37
C ILE A 13 -12.00 21.97 -18.08
N ASN A 14 -13.17 22.40 -18.57
CA ASN A 14 -14.08 21.51 -19.29
C ASN A 14 -13.52 21.18 -20.67
N SER A 15 -12.93 22.16 -21.36
CA SER A 15 -12.26 21.96 -22.65
C SER A 15 -11.13 20.92 -22.52
N VAL A 16 -10.25 21.06 -21.51
CA VAL A 16 -9.18 20.09 -21.25
C VAL A 16 -9.73 18.69 -20.95
N VAL A 17 -10.77 18.58 -20.11
CA VAL A 17 -11.38 17.29 -19.75
C VAL A 17 -12.06 16.63 -20.95
N ASP A 18 -12.79 17.39 -21.76
CA ASP A 18 -13.48 16.88 -22.94
C ASP A 18 -12.49 16.45 -24.03
N TYR A 19 -11.45 17.25 -24.28
CA TYR A 19 -10.35 16.87 -25.17
C TYR A 19 -9.66 15.59 -24.68
N SER A 20 -9.48 15.41 -23.38
CA SER A 20 -8.88 14.20 -22.82
C SER A 20 -9.68 12.93 -23.09
N LYS A 21 -11.00 13.02 -23.32
CA LYS A 21 -11.85 11.85 -23.64
C LYS A 21 -11.53 11.25 -25.02
N VAL A 22 -10.84 11.97 -25.89
CA VAL A 22 -10.33 11.44 -27.16
C VAL A 22 -9.43 10.23 -26.93
N LEU A 23 -8.63 10.24 -25.86
CA LEU A 23 -7.73 9.16 -25.47
C LEU A 23 -8.43 7.82 -25.22
N LEU A 24 -9.75 7.82 -24.99
CA LEU A 24 -10.55 6.60 -24.77
C LEU A 24 -10.70 5.75 -26.04
N ASN A 25 -10.48 6.34 -27.22
CA ASN A 25 -10.81 5.73 -28.50
C ASN A 25 -9.59 5.32 -29.33
N TYR A 26 -8.38 5.69 -28.89
CA TYR A 26 -7.16 5.49 -29.67
C TYR A 26 -6.08 4.80 -28.86
N ARG A 27 -5.36 3.90 -29.54
CA ARG A 27 -4.10 3.38 -29.03
C ARG A 27 -3.05 4.47 -29.05
N PHE A 28 -2.12 4.41 -28.11
CA PHE A 28 -1.03 5.36 -28.02
C PHE A 28 -0.18 5.44 -29.31
N GLY A 29 0.05 4.31 -29.99
CA GLY A 29 0.73 4.31 -31.29
C GLY A 29 0.03 5.18 -32.35
N GLN A 30 -1.30 5.21 -32.36
CA GLN A 30 -2.07 6.03 -33.31
C GLN A 30 -1.95 7.52 -32.99
N ILE A 31 -1.89 7.87 -31.71
CA ILE A 31 -1.65 9.26 -31.26
C ILE A 31 -0.27 9.71 -31.70
N VAL A 32 0.73 8.85 -31.55
CA VAL A 32 2.11 9.13 -31.99
C VAL A 32 2.20 9.28 -33.51
N GLU A 33 1.52 8.43 -34.28
CA GLU A 33 1.45 8.57 -35.75
C GLU A 33 0.80 9.89 -36.16
N GLU A 34 -0.27 10.32 -35.48
CA GLU A 34 -0.93 11.60 -35.73
C GLU A 34 0.01 12.78 -35.39
N TYR A 35 0.70 12.70 -34.25
CA TYR A 35 1.70 13.69 -33.84
C TYR A 35 2.83 13.81 -34.87
N GLN A 36 3.32 12.69 -35.40
CA GLN A 36 4.37 12.67 -36.43
C GLN A 36 3.91 13.32 -37.74
N ARG A 37 2.66 13.08 -38.15
CA ARG A 37 2.07 13.70 -39.35
C ARG A 37 1.72 15.18 -39.18
N SER A 38 1.46 15.62 -37.95
CA SER A 38 1.11 17.00 -37.64
C SER A 38 2.28 17.95 -37.93
N PRO A 39 2.04 19.11 -38.59
CA PRO A 39 3.04 20.16 -38.72
C PRO A 39 3.29 20.92 -37.41
N TYR A 40 2.43 20.72 -36.40
CA TYR A 40 2.51 21.31 -35.06
C TYR A 40 3.03 20.26 -34.08
N LYS A 41 4.00 20.63 -33.21
CA LYS A 41 4.62 19.70 -32.25
C LYS A 41 4.45 20.13 -30.79
N THR A 42 3.94 21.32 -30.56
CA THR A 42 3.56 21.84 -29.25
C THR A 42 2.17 22.44 -29.30
N TYR A 43 1.58 22.67 -28.12
CA TYR A 43 0.33 23.41 -28.00
C TYR A 43 0.44 24.82 -28.59
N ASP A 44 1.55 25.52 -28.32
CA ASP A 44 1.78 26.88 -28.79
C ASP A 44 1.90 26.97 -30.32
N ASP A 45 2.57 25.99 -30.96
CA ASP A 45 2.63 25.89 -32.42
C ASP A 45 1.23 25.84 -33.04
N PHE A 46 0.35 25.01 -32.47
CA PHE A 46 -1.00 24.83 -32.96
C PHE A 46 -1.85 26.09 -32.76
N GLN A 47 -1.83 26.69 -31.56
CA GLN A 47 -2.60 27.89 -31.25
C GLN A 47 -2.19 29.09 -32.11
N ASN A 48 -0.89 29.26 -32.36
CA ASN A 48 -0.36 30.33 -33.19
C ASN A 48 -0.31 30.00 -34.69
N LYS A 49 -0.65 28.76 -35.08
CA LYS A 49 -0.58 28.24 -36.46
C LYS A 49 0.83 28.35 -37.06
N ILE A 50 1.85 28.05 -36.25
CA ILE A 50 3.27 28.08 -36.63
C ILE A 50 3.73 26.64 -36.89
N VAL A 51 4.31 26.37 -38.06
CA VAL A 51 4.92 25.06 -38.34
C VAL A 51 6.14 24.90 -37.44
N SER A 52 6.23 23.76 -36.76
CA SER A 52 7.28 23.48 -35.79
C SER A 52 8.61 23.10 -36.45
N ASP A 53 9.71 23.61 -35.90
CA ASP A 53 11.09 23.22 -36.26
C ASP A 53 11.60 21.99 -35.48
N ILE A 54 10.80 21.45 -34.54
CA ILE A 54 11.16 20.26 -33.76
C ILE A 54 11.21 19.02 -34.65
N GLU A 55 12.40 18.44 -34.81
CA GLU A 55 12.60 17.17 -35.52
C GLU A 55 11.97 15.99 -34.77
N ASP A 56 11.35 15.09 -35.54
CA ASP A 56 10.87 13.82 -35.03
C ASP A 56 12.04 12.91 -34.64
N LYS A 57 12.00 12.41 -33.40
CA LYS A 57 12.97 11.44 -32.88
C LYS A 57 12.35 10.06 -32.81
N GLU A 58 13.17 9.02 -32.93
CA GLU A 58 12.73 7.65 -32.72
C GLU A 58 12.22 7.48 -31.26
N ILE A 59 10.99 6.98 -31.12
CA ILE A 59 10.33 6.84 -29.82
C ILE A 59 10.51 5.41 -29.33
N SER A 60 11.18 5.25 -28.20
CA SER A 60 11.32 3.93 -27.56
C SER A 60 10.04 3.52 -26.86
N MET A 61 9.30 2.59 -27.47
CA MET A 61 8.06 2.02 -26.91
C MET A 61 8.30 0.95 -25.82
N LYS A 62 9.57 0.72 -25.44
CA LYS A 62 9.99 -0.31 -24.47
C LYS A 62 9.96 0.19 -23.02
N SER A 63 10.08 1.50 -22.80
CA SER A 63 10.14 2.09 -21.45
C SER A 63 8.76 2.48 -20.93
N LYS A 64 8.09 1.57 -20.23
CA LYS A 64 6.73 1.79 -19.69
C LYS A 64 6.65 2.99 -18.73
N GLY A 65 7.76 3.35 -18.07
CA GLY A 65 7.83 4.49 -17.14
C GLY A 65 7.82 5.87 -17.80
N GLN A 66 7.85 5.95 -19.14
CA GLN A 66 7.79 7.20 -19.88
C GLN A 66 6.37 7.52 -20.40
N TYR A 67 5.41 6.62 -20.19
CA TYR A 67 4.09 6.74 -20.80
C TYR A 67 3.38 8.06 -20.43
N GLY A 68 3.46 8.48 -19.16
CA GLY A 68 2.93 9.78 -18.72
C GLY A 68 3.55 10.97 -19.48
N ASN A 69 4.88 11.06 -19.46
CA ASN A 69 5.63 12.11 -20.17
C ASN A 69 5.35 12.14 -21.68
N TYR A 70 5.04 10.99 -22.26
CA TYR A 70 4.70 10.91 -23.67
C TYR A 70 3.27 11.32 -23.97
N ILE A 71 2.32 11.10 -23.06
CA ILE A 71 0.97 11.67 -23.19
C ILE A 71 1.05 13.20 -23.09
N GLU A 72 1.80 13.74 -22.12
CA GLU A 72 2.06 15.20 -22.00
C GLU A 72 2.57 15.77 -23.34
N LYS A 73 3.59 15.14 -23.90
CA LYS A 73 4.22 15.62 -25.14
C LYS A 73 3.37 15.41 -26.38
N PHE A 74 2.97 14.17 -26.66
CA PHE A 74 2.41 13.82 -27.97
C PHE A 74 0.91 14.06 -28.08
N PHE A 75 0.20 14.18 -26.94
CA PHE A 75 -1.24 14.43 -26.95
C PHE A 75 -1.61 15.84 -26.49
N PHE A 76 -0.96 16.35 -25.43
CA PHE A 76 -1.23 17.71 -24.93
C PHE A 76 -0.30 18.78 -25.48
N GLY A 77 0.88 18.41 -25.99
CA GLY A 77 1.80 19.34 -26.64
C GLY A 77 2.76 20.03 -25.69
N TYR A 78 2.95 19.49 -24.49
CA TYR A 78 3.87 20.04 -23.49
C TYR A 78 5.24 19.38 -23.56
N LEU A 79 6.29 20.19 -23.72
CA LEU A 79 7.66 19.71 -23.67
C LEU A 79 8.10 19.49 -22.22
N PRO A 80 8.92 18.45 -21.95
CA PRO A 80 9.48 18.21 -20.63
C PRO A 80 10.22 19.47 -20.13
N ASN A 81 9.78 19.99 -18.98
CA ASN A 81 10.39 21.13 -18.34
C ASN A 81 10.54 20.86 -16.83
N SER A 82 11.32 21.69 -16.14
CA SER A 82 11.53 21.58 -14.69
C SER A 82 10.55 22.46 -13.89
N ASN A 83 9.41 22.85 -14.48
CA ASN A 83 8.47 23.73 -13.81
C ASN A 83 7.82 23.00 -12.62
N SER A 84 7.75 23.71 -11.50
CA SER A 84 7.14 23.23 -10.28
C SER A 84 5.62 23.46 -10.25
N SER A 85 5.06 24.30 -11.13
CA SER A 85 3.62 24.50 -11.33
C SER A 85 2.92 23.23 -11.80
N ALA A 86 1.58 23.26 -11.77
CA ALA A 86 0.75 22.22 -12.38
C ALA A 86 0.89 22.23 -13.92
N ASP A 87 0.67 21.07 -14.56
CA ASP A 87 0.83 20.94 -16.01
C ASP A 87 -0.09 21.89 -16.81
N PHE A 88 -1.34 22.06 -16.37
CA PHE A 88 -2.27 23.06 -16.90
C PHE A 88 -2.35 24.26 -15.96
N GLU A 89 -1.32 25.13 -15.99
CA GLU A 89 -1.13 26.21 -15.03
C GLU A 89 -2.31 27.19 -14.93
N LYS A 90 -2.92 27.57 -16.07
CA LYS A 90 -4.04 28.55 -16.11
C LYS A 90 -5.28 28.08 -15.35
N ILE A 91 -5.51 26.77 -15.26
CA ILE A 91 -6.65 26.16 -14.58
C ILE A 91 -6.26 25.44 -13.28
N GLY A 92 -4.96 25.41 -12.95
CA GLY A 92 -4.44 24.76 -11.75
C GLY A 92 -4.68 23.26 -11.71
N VAL A 93 -4.56 22.56 -12.85
CA VAL A 93 -4.77 21.11 -12.96
C VAL A 93 -3.47 20.39 -13.27
N GLU A 94 -3.12 19.40 -12.47
CA GLU A 94 -1.97 18.51 -12.68
C GLU A 94 -2.39 17.27 -13.48
N LEU A 95 -1.59 16.85 -14.45
CA LEU A 95 -1.84 15.62 -15.20
C LEU A 95 -1.19 14.44 -14.49
N LYS A 96 -1.94 13.36 -14.27
CA LYS A 96 -1.39 12.09 -13.77
C LYS A 96 -1.87 10.92 -14.60
N VAL A 97 -0.94 10.27 -15.29
CA VAL A 97 -1.19 9.01 -15.99
C VAL A 97 -0.84 7.86 -15.06
N THR A 98 -1.82 7.03 -14.69
CA THR A 98 -1.65 6.00 -13.65
C THR A 98 -2.20 4.63 -14.09
N PRO A 99 -1.42 3.55 -13.94
CA PRO A 99 -1.87 2.22 -14.31
C PRO A 99 -2.78 1.57 -13.25
N PHE A 100 -3.76 0.81 -13.72
CA PHE A 100 -4.45 -0.21 -12.94
C PHE A 100 -4.11 -1.62 -13.46
N LYS A 101 -4.52 -2.64 -12.70
CA LYS A 101 -4.45 -4.04 -13.11
C LYS A 101 -5.77 -4.76 -12.85
N VAL A 102 -6.05 -5.74 -13.71
CA VAL A 102 -7.14 -6.70 -13.52
C VAL A 102 -6.55 -7.97 -12.93
N ASN A 103 -7.03 -8.36 -11.74
CA ASN A 103 -6.59 -9.55 -11.04
C ASN A 103 -7.19 -10.82 -11.66
N LYS A 104 -6.63 -11.99 -11.35
CA LYS A 104 -7.11 -13.29 -11.87
C LYS A 104 -8.60 -13.56 -11.62
N ASN A 105 -9.16 -12.99 -10.54
CA ASN A 105 -10.59 -13.12 -10.18
C ASN A 105 -11.48 -12.04 -10.85
N GLY A 106 -10.95 -11.23 -11.76
CA GLY A 106 -11.66 -10.15 -12.44
C GLY A 106 -11.75 -8.83 -11.66
N SER A 107 -11.31 -8.77 -10.40
CA SER A 107 -11.29 -7.52 -9.64
C SER A 107 -10.23 -6.54 -10.16
N ILE A 108 -10.49 -5.24 -10.05
CA ILE A 108 -9.57 -4.19 -10.48
C ILE A 108 -8.81 -3.67 -9.26
N SER A 109 -7.54 -3.31 -9.43
CA SER A 109 -6.75 -2.63 -8.38
C SER A 109 -5.76 -1.65 -8.98
N ALA A 110 -5.36 -0.64 -8.22
CA ALA A 110 -4.24 0.21 -8.60
C ALA A 110 -2.99 -0.66 -8.74
N LYS A 111 -2.20 -0.43 -9.79
CA LYS A 111 -0.94 -1.16 -9.96
C LYS A 111 0.16 -0.56 -9.09
N GLU A 112 0.08 0.73 -8.83
CA GLU A 112 1.05 1.50 -8.05
C GLU A 112 0.37 2.59 -7.21
N ARG A 113 1.16 3.20 -6.33
CA ARG A 113 0.82 4.39 -5.55
C ARG A 113 0.82 5.64 -6.45
N LEU A 114 -0.01 6.65 -6.15
CA LEU A 114 -0.05 7.89 -6.93
C LEU A 114 0.94 8.90 -6.34
N VAL A 115 2.09 9.07 -6.98
CA VAL A 115 3.11 10.03 -6.56
C VAL A 115 2.68 11.46 -6.94
N LEU A 116 2.71 12.38 -5.97
CA LEU A 116 2.26 13.77 -6.12
C LEU A 116 3.41 14.70 -6.49
N THR A 117 4.23 15.09 -5.51
CA THR A 117 5.38 15.99 -5.67
C THR A 117 6.51 15.62 -4.71
N ILE A 118 7.75 16.01 -5.03
CA ILE A 118 8.91 15.81 -4.14
C ILE A 118 8.78 16.72 -2.91
N ILE A 119 9.13 16.18 -1.74
CA ILE A 119 9.19 16.96 -0.50
C ILE A 119 10.55 17.68 -0.46
N ASN A 120 10.52 19.01 -0.50
CA ASN A 120 11.70 19.79 -0.12
C ASN A 120 11.69 20.00 1.39
N PHE A 121 12.41 19.17 2.15
CA PHE A 121 12.39 19.23 3.62
C PHE A 121 12.74 20.62 4.20
N MET A 122 13.52 21.44 3.49
CA MET A 122 13.95 22.76 3.96
C MET A 122 12.96 23.88 3.66
N GLU A 123 12.10 23.70 2.65
CA GLU A 123 11.21 24.75 2.13
C GLU A 123 9.72 24.40 2.26
N GLU A 124 9.39 23.12 2.41
CA GLU A 124 8.01 22.68 2.56
C GLU A 124 7.39 23.35 3.79
N ASN A 125 6.18 23.90 3.63
CA ASN A 125 5.42 24.37 4.77
C ASN A 125 5.09 23.13 5.62
N LEU A 126 5.47 23.13 6.91
CA LEU A 126 5.24 22.01 7.81
C LEU A 126 4.07 22.29 8.78
N ASP A 127 3.50 23.49 8.75
CA ASP A 127 2.45 23.95 9.67
C ASP A 127 1.07 23.97 9.04
N ASP A 128 0.98 24.30 7.74
CA ASP A 128 -0.27 24.44 7.02
C ASP A 128 -0.25 23.71 5.67
N PHE A 129 -1.04 22.63 5.60
CA PHE A 129 -1.23 21.80 4.42
C PHE A 129 -1.66 22.61 3.19
N TYR A 130 -2.58 23.56 3.34
CA TYR A 130 -3.13 24.33 2.22
C TYR A 130 -2.15 25.36 1.67
N SER A 131 -1.08 25.66 2.41
CA SER A 131 0.00 26.54 1.99
C SER A 131 1.20 25.78 1.38
N THR A 132 1.15 24.45 1.31
CA THR A 132 2.23 23.61 0.76
C THR A 132 2.39 23.73 -0.75
N HIS A 133 3.57 23.35 -1.26
CA HIS A 133 3.78 23.18 -2.71
C HIS A 133 2.88 22.09 -3.27
N MET A 134 2.73 20.99 -2.52
CA MET A 134 1.86 19.87 -2.86
C MET A 134 0.41 20.30 -3.07
N TRP A 135 -0.19 21.07 -2.16
CA TRP A 135 -1.57 21.51 -2.32
C TRP A 135 -1.75 22.39 -3.55
N LYS A 136 -0.89 23.39 -3.73
CA LYS A 136 -0.93 24.29 -4.90
C LYS A 136 -0.87 23.52 -6.22
N LYS A 137 0.00 22.51 -6.29
CA LYS A 137 0.19 21.68 -7.49
C LYS A 137 -0.91 20.64 -7.68
N CYS A 138 -1.36 19.98 -6.62
CA CYS A 138 -2.20 18.78 -6.68
C CYS A 138 -3.62 18.97 -6.10
N GLN A 139 -4.09 20.21 -5.90
CA GLN A 139 -5.48 20.48 -5.50
C GLN A 139 -6.51 19.94 -6.50
N LYS A 140 -6.16 19.89 -7.80
CA LYS A 140 -6.94 19.27 -8.87
C LYS A 140 -6.03 18.45 -9.76
N MET A 141 -6.45 17.24 -10.09
CA MET A 141 -5.66 16.32 -10.91
C MET A 141 -6.49 15.70 -12.02
N LEU A 142 -6.05 15.78 -13.26
CA LEU A 142 -6.59 15.00 -14.36
C LEU A 142 -5.95 13.60 -14.35
N LEU A 143 -6.70 12.61 -13.88
CA LEU A 143 -6.26 11.23 -13.81
C LEU A 143 -6.62 10.49 -15.10
N LEU A 144 -5.60 9.95 -15.77
CA LEU A 144 -5.75 9.10 -16.96
C LEU A 144 -5.37 7.66 -16.62
N PHE A 145 -6.36 6.77 -16.57
CA PHE A 145 -6.17 5.37 -16.19
C PHE A 145 -6.01 4.48 -17.41
N TYR A 146 -5.03 3.58 -17.36
CA TYR A 146 -4.82 2.55 -18.38
C TYR A 146 -4.50 1.21 -17.73
N ASN A 147 -4.77 0.11 -18.43
CA ASN A 147 -4.44 -1.22 -17.94
C ASN A 147 -2.96 -1.54 -18.16
N GLY A 148 -2.18 -1.55 -17.08
CA GLY A 148 -0.72 -1.67 -17.12
C GLY A 148 -0.18 -3.11 -17.13
N LEU A 149 -1.05 -4.13 -17.12
CA LEU A 149 -0.67 -5.55 -17.06
C LEU A 149 -1.38 -6.41 -18.10
N ILE A 150 -1.29 -6.03 -19.38
CA ILE A 150 -1.75 -6.87 -20.49
C ILE A 150 -0.54 -7.64 -21.06
N PRO A 151 -0.58 -8.99 -21.11
CA PRO A 151 0.50 -9.79 -21.69
C PRO A 151 0.75 -9.44 -23.15
N ASN A 152 2.03 -9.52 -23.57
CA ASN A 152 2.47 -9.32 -24.96
C ASN A 152 2.15 -7.95 -25.57
N GLN A 153 1.86 -6.93 -24.76
CA GLN A 153 1.66 -5.56 -25.22
C GLN A 153 2.88 -4.68 -25.02
N THR A 154 3.08 -3.78 -25.97
CA THR A 154 4.03 -2.66 -25.87
C THR A 154 3.30 -1.39 -25.44
N MET A 155 4.04 -0.32 -25.12
CA MET A 155 3.41 0.96 -24.80
C MET A 155 2.59 1.53 -25.97
N SER A 156 2.92 1.17 -27.21
CA SER A 156 2.14 1.53 -28.41
C SER A 156 0.70 1.01 -28.36
N ASP A 157 0.47 -0.11 -27.66
CA ASP A 157 -0.82 -0.77 -27.55
C ASP A 157 -1.71 -0.20 -26.44
N TYR A 158 -1.17 0.66 -25.57
CA TYR A 158 -1.92 1.21 -24.44
C TYR A 158 -3.05 2.12 -24.90
N ILE A 159 -4.18 1.98 -24.21
CA ILE A 159 -5.38 2.79 -24.38
C ILE A 159 -5.73 3.34 -22.99
N ILE A 160 -6.05 4.63 -22.90
CA ILE A 160 -6.64 5.17 -21.69
C ILE A 160 -8.07 4.62 -21.60
N GLU A 161 -8.42 3.97 -20.50
CA GLU A 161 -9.74 3.37 -20.31
C GLU A 161 -10.66 4.25 -19.45
N LYS A 162 -10.10 5.24 -18.74
CA LYS A 162 -10.88 6.19 -17.95
C LYS A 162 -10.16 7.53 -17.81
N VAL A 163 -10.93 8.59 -18.04
CA VAL A 163 -10.57 9.98 -17.73
C VAL A 163 -11.35 10.39 -16.48
N PHE A 164 -10.67 10.95 -15.48
CA PHE A 164 -11.30 11.37 -14.24
C PHE A 164 -10.65 12.64 -13.71
N LEU A 165 -11.43 13.71 -13.56
CA LEU A 165 -10.99 14.91 -12.86
C LEU A 165 -11.12 14.65 -11.35
N TYR A 166 -9.99 14.45 -10.70
CA TYR A 166 -9.90 14.26 -9.25
C TYR A 166 -9.84 15.61 -8.55
N GLU A 167 -10.76 15.78 -7.61
CA GLU A 167 -10.66 16.75 -6.52
C GLU A 167 -10.68 15.96 -5.21
N TRP A 168 -10.09 16.54 -4.17
CA TRP A 168 -9.99 15.88 -2.87
C TRP A 168 -11.38 15.63 -2.28
N PHE A 169 -11.64 14.39 -1.87
CA PHE A 169 -12.95 14.02 -1.30
C PHE A 169 -13.08 14.57 0.12
N ASP A 170 -14.10 15.40 0.36
CA ASP A 170 -14.37 16.01 1.68
C ASP A 170 -14.43 14.97 2.82
N GLU A 171 -15.00 13.78 2.55
CA GLU A 171 -15.09 12.67 3.51
C GLU A 171 -13.72 12.14 3.98
N ASP A 172 -12.66 12.37 3.20
CA ASP A 172 -11.31 11.88 3.47
C ASP A 172 -10.39 12.94 4.05
N MET A 173 -10.78 14.22 3.99
CA MET A 173 -9.90 15.35 4.33
C MET A 173 -9.42 15.34 5.77
N GLU A 174 -10.27 14.92 6.72
CA GLU A 174 -9.85 14.83 8.12
C GLU A 174 -8.68 13.85 8.31
N VAL A 175 -8.69 12.73 7.59
CA VAL A 175 -7.60 11.74 7.64
C VAL A 175 -6.36 12.25 6.91
N ILE A 176 -6.52 12.92 5.77
CA ILE A 176 -5.41 13.48 4.99
C ILE A 176 -4.66 14.56 5.79
N LEU A 177 -5.39 15.46 6.45
CA LEU A 177 -4.80 16.51 7.28
C LEU A 177 -4.07 15.93 8.49
N GLU A 178 -4.62 14.89 9.13
CA GLU A 178 -3.94 14.19 10.22
C GLU A 178 -2.68 13.45 9.75
N ASP A 179 -2.73 12.81 8.58
CA ASP A 179 -1.55 12.14 8.01
C ASP A 179 -0.44 13.14 7.73
N TYR A 180 -0.77 14.28 7.10
CA TYR A 180 0.15 15.37 6.88
C TYR A 180 0.74 15.89 8.20
N ARG A 181 -0.09 16.12 9.23
CA ARG A 181 0.35 16.58 10.55
C ARG A 181 1.33 15.58 11.19
N ARG A 182 1.03 14.29 11.15
CA ARG A 182 1.89 13.24 11.72
C ARG A 182 3.26 13.18 11.02
N ILE A 183 3.25 13.26 9.68
CA ILE A 183 4.49 13.22 8.88
C ILE A 183 5.33 14.48 9.12
N THR A 184 4.71 15.66 9.10
CA THR A 184 5.41 16.94 9.32
C THR A 184 5.93 17.10 10.74
N GLU A 185 5.20 16.59 11.74
CA GLU A 185 5.68 16.57 13.14
C GLU A 185 6.96 15.72 13.28
N LYS A 186 7.03 14.56 12.60
CA LYS A 186 8.25 13.74 12.57
C LYS A 186 9.43 14.48 11.91
N ILE A 187 9.16 15.29 10.87
CA ILE A 187 10.18 16.17 10.27
C ILE A 187 10.62 17.25 11.27
N LYS A 188 9.68 17.92 11.96
CA LYS A 188 9.96 18.95 12.98
C LYS A 188 10.80 18.42 14.15
N GLN A 189 10.68 17.13 14.46
CA GLN A 189 11.48 16.44 15.46
C GLN A 189 12.90 16.07 14.98
N GLY A 190 13.30 16.45 13.77
CA GLY A 190 14.60 16.10 13.18
C GLY A 190 14.70 14.64 12.74
N LYS A 191 13.55 13.98 12.50
CA LYS A 191 13.43 12.56 12.19
C LYS A 191 12.91 12.27 10.78
N ALA A 192 13.15 13.17 9.82
CA ALA A 192 12.81 12.94 8.42
C ALA A 192 13.50 11.69 7.83
N HIS A 193 14.68 11.33 8.36
CA HIS A 193 15.41 10.11 8.01
C HIS A 193 14.70 8.82 8.48
N GLU A 194 13.79 8.91 9.45
CA GLU A 194 12.97 7.80 9.96
C GLU A 194 11.56 7.76 9.34
N LEU A 195 11.25 8.66 8.40
CA LEU A 195 9.99 8.61 7.66
C LEU A 195 9.84 7.25 6.95
N SER A 196 8.60 6.84 6.78
CA SER A 196 8.16 5.59 6.20
C SER A 196 6.82 5.77 5.48
N GLU A 197 6.48 4.84 4.58
CA GLU A 197 5.15 4.82 3.96
C GLU A 197 4.05 4.62 5.04
N SER A 198 4.41 4.02 6.17
CA SER A 198 3.49 3.68 7.24
C SER A 198 3.08 4.88 8.11
N ASP A 199 3.80 6.00 8.03
CA ASP A 199 3.47 7.27 8.70
C ASP A 199 2.21 7.93 8.14
N GLY A 200 1.60 7.39 7.08
CA GLY A 200 0.36 7.85 6.45
C GLY A 200 -0.72 6.76 6.40
N ASN A 201 -1.99 7.14 6.54
CA ASN A 201 -3.14 6.27 6.27
C ASN A 201 -3.54 6.37 4.78
N TYR A 202 -3.83 7.57 4.27
CA TYR A 202 -4.23 7.83 2.89
C TYR A 202 -3.15 8.61 2.14
N LEU A 203 -2.72 9.73 2.72
CA LEU A 203 -1.57 10.52 2.28
C LEU A 203 -0.32 9.98 2.97
N SER A 204 0.76 9.73 2.23
CA SER A 204 2.02 9.26 2.80
C SER A 204 3.23 9.80 2.03
N THR A 205 4.41 9.23 2.31
CA THR A 205 5.65 9.54 1.61
C THR A 205 6.31 8.27 1.08
N CYS A 206 6.81 8.30 -0.17
CA CYS A 206 7.69 7.26 -0.70
C CYS A 206 9.07 7.81 -1.02
N THR A 207 10.08 6.94 -0.99
CA THR A 207 11.43 7.30 -1.44
C THR A 207 11.47 7.50 -2.95
N LYS A 208 12.15 8.55 -3.43
CA LYS A 208 12.31 8.84 -4.86
C LYS A 208 13.77 9.20 -5.17
N GLY A 209 14.38 8.54 -6.14
CA GLY A 209 15.75 8.85 -6.56
C GLY A 209 16.44 7.74 -7.36
N ALA A 210 17.66 8.02 -7.83
CA ALA A 210 18.41 7.17 -8.75
C ALA A 210 19.22 6.06 -8.03
N GLY A 211 19.14 6.00 -6.70
CA GLY A 211 19.93 5.12 -5.85
C GLY A 211 21.38 5.60 -5.66
N LYS A 212 22.21 4.70 -5.13
CA LYS A 212 23.68 4.88 -4.98
C LYS A 212 24.09 6.14 -4.18
N GLY A 213 23.30 6.51 -3.18
CA GLY A 213 23.60 7.61 -2.26
C GLY A 213 23.38 9.02 -2.83
N ARG A 214 22.90 9.16 -4.08
CA ARG A 214 22.59 10.48 -4.68
C ARG A 214 21.25 11.07 -4.21
N ASP A 215 20.51 10.28 -3.46
CA ASP A 215 19.15 10.59 -3.04
C ASP A 215 19.10 11.16 -1.64
N PHE A 216 20.22 11.29 -0.94
CA PHE A 216 20.24 11.90 0.37
C PHE A 216 20.02 13.42 0.28
N ARG A 217 19.24 13.96 1.20
CA ARG A 217 18.89 15.36 1.34
C ARG A 217 19.14 15.80 2.78
N ILE A 218 19.47 17.06 2.94
CA ILE A 218 19.44 17.71 4.25
C ILE A 218 18.00 17.80 4.73
N GLN A 219 17.82 17.82 6.04
CA GLN A 219 16.53 17.99 6.71
C GLN A 219 16.66 19.13 7.72
N PRO A 220 15.57 19.81 8.08
CA PRO A 220 15.60 20.76 9.16
C PRO A 220 15.75 20.02 10.49
N PHE A 221 16.26 20.72 11.51
CA PHE A 221 16.33 20.25 12.91
C PHE A 221 17.20 19.01 13.17
N SER A 222 17.99 18.54 12.21
CA SER A 222 18.98 17.46 12.41
C SER A 222 20.14 17.55 11.41
N HIS A 223 21.31 17.07 11.80
CA HIS A 223 22.47 16.92 10.91
C HIS A 223 22.48 15.60 10.13
N GLU A 224 21.63 14.65 10.53
CA GLU A 224 21.50 13.38 9.82
C GLU A 224 20.87 13.61 8.44
N LEU A 225 21.34 12.89 7.43
CA LEU A 225 20.78 13.00 6.08
C LEU A 225 19.56 12.11 5.94
N ALA A 226 18.51 12.62 5.31
CA ALA A 226 17.30 11.86 5.00
C ALA A 226 17.29 11.40 3.54
N LYS A 227 16.64 10.28 3.24
CA LYS A 227 16.37 9.89 1.85
C LYS A 227 15.38 10.89 1.23
N GLN A 228 15.58 11.27 -0.03
CA GLN A 228 14.63 12.07 -0.78
C GLN A 228 13.31 11.32 -0.86
N ARG A 229 12.23 12.03 -0.55
CA ARG A 229 10.88 11.50 -0.55
C ARG A 229 9.94 12.36 -1.40
N ALA A 230 8.84 11.77 -1.82
CA ALA A 230 7.73 12.45 -2.48
C ALA A 230 6.45 12.18 -1.70
N TRP A 231 5.56 13.18 -1.64
CA TRP A 231 4.19 12.99 -1.20
C TRP A 231 3.46 12.03 -2.15
N GLU A 232 2.54 11.25 -1.60
CA GLU A 232 1.77 10.28 -2.38
C GLU A 232 0.41 9.96 -1.77
N LEU A 233 -0.50 9.49 -2.63
CA LEU A 233 -1.67 8.74 -2.20
C LEU A 233 -1.36 7.24 -2.29
N LYS A 234 -1.61 6.51 -1.20
CA LYS A 234 -1.29 5.08 -1.11
C LYS A 234 -2.00 4.27 -2.18
N SER A 235 -1.36 3.19 -2.62
CA SER A 235 -1.94 2.25 -3.60
C SER A 235 -3.27 1.63 -3.14
N SER A 236 -3.44 1.42 -1.84
CA SER A 236 -4.70 0.95 -1.23
C SER A 236 -5.82 1.98 -1.35
N TYR A 237 -5.51 3.26 -1.11
CA TYR A 237 -6.44 4.38 -1.30
C TYR A 237 -6.84 4.49 -2.77
N MET A 238 -5.88 4.48 -3.69
CA MET A 238 -6.15 4.49 -5.14
C MET A 238 -6.97 3.29 -5.58
N THR A 239 -6.68 2.09 -5.06
CA THR A 239 -7.48 0.88 -5.33
C THR A 239 -8.92 1.03 -4.85
N TYR A 240 -9.13 1.62 -3.68
CA TYR A 240 -10.47 1.89 -3.16
C TYR A 240 -11.22 2.88 -4.07
N LEU A 241 -10.58 3.99 -4.46
CA LEU A 241 -11.20 4.99 -5.35
C LEU A 241 -11.57 4.40 -6.70
N ILE A 242 -10.64 3.67 -7.33
CA ILE A 242 -10.89 2.95 -8.59
C ILE A 242 -12.15 2.10 -8.48
N ASN A 243 -12.24 1.26 -7.44
CA ASN A 243 -13.33 0.29 -7.31
C ASN A 243 -14.66 0.88 -6.90
N ASN A 244 -14.69 1.98 -6.12
CA ASN A 244 -15.90 2.43 -5.44
C ASN A 244 -16.33 3.87 -5.77
N LYS A 245 -15.45 4.69 -6.37
CA LYS A 245 -15.73 6.09 -6.72
C LYS A 245 -15.55 6.40 -8.21
N ILE A 246 -14.61 5.75 -8.91
CA ILE A 246 -14.19 6.09 -10.28
C ILE A 246 -14.80 5.16 -11.33
N PHE A 247 -14.56 3.85 -11.24
CA PHE A 247 -15.10 2.87 -12.20
C PHE A 247 -16.48 2.35 -11.80
N ASN A 248 -16.76 2.30 -10.50
CA ASN A 248 -18.10 2.01 -9.98
C ASN A 248 -18.47 3.07 -8.93
N GLN A 249 -19.75 3.12 -8.57
CA GLN A 249 -20.26 3.89 -7.43
C GLN A 249 -20.93 2.90 -6.47
N LYS A 250 -20.15 2.38 -5.51
CA LYS A 250 -20.63 1.39 -4.53
C LYS A 250 -20.46 1.91 -3.12
N GLU A 251 -21.52 1.84 -2.34
CA GLU A 251 -21.45 2.13 -0.91
C GLU A 251 -20.85 0.94 -0.15
N GLN A 252 -20.01 1.25 0.84
CA GLN A 252 -19.44 0.28 1.78
C GLN A 252 -19.68 0.74 3.21
N GLU A 253 -19.67 -0.19 4.16
CA GLU A 253 -19.80 0.14 5.57
C GLU A 253 -18.64 1.05 6.03
N SER A 254 -18.97 2.07 6.81
CA SER A 254 -18.04 3.10 7.28
C SER A 254 -17.92 3.08 8.80
N VAL A 255 -16.69 3.17 9.28
CA VAL A 255 -16.41 3.41 10.70
C VAL A 255 -16.87 4.80 11.11
N VAL A 256 -16.61 5.83 10.28
CA VAL A 256 -17.01 7.22 10.56
C VAL A 256 -18.54 7.34 10.68
N GLY A 257 -19.29 6.62 9.86
CA GLY A 257 -20.75 6.56 9.93
C GLY A 257 -21.29 6.13 11.30
N THR A 258 -20.48 5.46 12.11
CA THR A 258 -20.86 5.02 13.46
C THR A 258 -20.79 6.12 14.54
N ALA A 259 -20.28 7.32 14.21
CA ALA A 259 -20.08 8.44 15.13
C ALA A 259 -21.23 9.48 15.16
N ARG A 260 -22.39 9.18 14.56
CA ARG A 260 -23.63 9.99 14.61
C ARG A 260 -23.43 11.49 14.28
N GLY A 261 -22.57 11.81 13.30
CA GLY A 261 -22.37 13.18 12.81
C GLY A 261 -21.27 13.99 13.51
N GLN A 262 -20.48 13.39 14.40
CA GLN A 262 -19.25 14.02 14.89
C GLN A 262 -18.17 13.99 13.78
N LYS A 263 -17.57 15.15 13.50
CA LYS A 263 -16.36 15.29 12.68
C LYS A 263 -15.17 14.76 13.47
N LYS A 264 -14.83 13.50 13.26
CA LYS A 264 -13.72 12.77 13.89
C LYS A 264 -13.13 11.80 12.89
N ILE A 265 -11.81 11.65 12.91
CA ILE A 265 -11.14 10.61 12.15
C ILE A 265 -11.48 9.22 12.68
N PHE A 266 -11.49 8.23 11.80
CA PHE A 266 -11.88 6.86 12.15
C PHE A 266 -11.03 6.24 13.27
N THR A 267 -9.74 6.61 13.36
CA THR A 267 -8.85 6.12 14.42
C THR A 267 -9.26 6.62 15.80
N GLU A 268 -9.72 7.87 15.91
CA GLU A 268 -10.25 8.42 17.17
C GLU A 268 -11.56 7.73 17.55
N ILE A 269 -12.47 7.56 16.59
CA ILE A 269 -13.75 6.87 16.82
C ILE A 269 -13.52 5.45 17.34
N ILE A 270 -12.58 4.72 16.74
CA ILE A 270 -12.19 3.37 17.19
C ILE A 270 -11.60 3.42 18.59
N SER A 271 -10.70 4.38 18.85
CA SER A 271 -10.07 4.57 20.16
C SER A 271 -11.12 4.81 21.24
N ASP A 272 -11.98 5.80 21.05
CA ASP A 272 -13.04 6.16 22.00
C ASP A 272 -13.94 4.96 22.31
N LYS A 273 -14.38 4.24 21.29
CA LYS A 273 -15.31 3.12 21.46
C LYS A 273 -14.68 1.92 22.15
N ILE A 274 -13.44 1.57 21.81
CA ILE A 274 -12.76 0.43 22.42
C ILE A 274 -12.32 0.79 23.85
N LEU A 275 -11.71 1.95 24.04
CA LEU A 275 -11.15 2.37 25.34
C LEU A 275 -12.24 2.74 26.36
N ALA A 276 -13.48 3.01 25.93
CA ALA A 276 -14.63 3.09 26.84
C ALA A 276 -14.83 1.82 27.69
N TYR A 277 -14.25 0.69 27.28
CA TYR A 277 -14.30 -0.59 27.99
C TYR A 277 -12.94 -1.03 28.54
N GLN A 278 -11.96 -0.13 28.60
CA GLN A 278 -10.67 -0.42 29.22
C GLN A 278 -10.88 -0.89 30.67
N GLY A 279 -10.14 -1.92 31.09
CA GLY A 279 -10.29 -2.53 32.41
C GLY A 279 -11.33 -3.64 32.51
N PHE A 280 -12.15 -3.89 31.48
CA PHE A 280 -13.09 -5.01 31.46
C PHE A 280 -12.41 -6.32 31.08
N THR A 281 -12.82 -7.42 31.71
CA THR A 281 -12.33 -8.77 31.36
C THR A 281 -12.94 -9.23 30.03
N GLU A 282 -12.24 -10.12 29.30
CA GLU A 282 -12.81 -10.76 28.11
C GLU A 282 -14.17 -11.40 28.38
N LYS A 283 -14.34 -12.02 29.56
CA LYS A 283 -15.61 -12.66 29.96
C LYS A 283 -16.73 -11.63 30.05
N GLN A 284 -16.51 -10.53 30.76
CA GLN A 284 -17.49 -9.44 30.88
C GLN A 284 -17.85 -8.87 29.51
N LEU A 285 -16.87 -8.72 28.63
CA LEU A 285 -17.08 -8.20 27.29
C LEU A 285 -17.87 -9.18 26.40
N TYR A 286 -17.55 -10.47 26.44
CA TYR A 286 -18.33 -11.47 25.71
C TYR A 286 -19.78 -11.53 26.17
N GLU A 287 -20.03 -11.44 27.47
CA GLU A 287 -21.39 -11.38 28.03
C GLU A 287 -22.10 -10.09 27.59
N LYS A 288 -21.46 -8.93 27.77
CA LYS A 288 -22.04 -7.62 27.42
C LYS A 288 -22.39 -7.49 25.95
N PHE A 289 -21.55 -8.00 25.05
CA PHE A 289 -21.74 -7.92 23.60
C PHE A 289 -22.35 -9.19 23.00
N LEU A 290 -22.81 -10.14 23.83
CA LEU A 290 -23.44 -11.38 23.38
C LEU A 290 -22.57 -12.12 22.34
N VAL A 291 -21.29 -12.32 22.64
CA VAL A 291 -20.33 -13.03 21.80
C VAL A 291 -20.13 -14.43 22.36
N ASN A 292 -20.27 -15.46 21.52
CA ASN A 292 -20.02 -16.83 21.94
C ASN A 292 -18.50 -17.05 22.19
N PRO A 293 -18.06 -17.32 23.43
CA PRO A 293 -16.64 -17.49 23.77
C PRO A 293 -16.02 -18.77 23.18
N LYS A 294 -16.81 -19.66 22.58
CA LYS A 294 -16.34 -20.87 21.89
C LYS A 294 -16.23 -20.70 20.37
N ALA A 295 -16.72 -19.60 19.81
CA ALA A 295 -16.68 -19.38 18.37
C ALA A 295 -15.27 -19.09 17.84
N LYS A 296 -14.95 -19.61 16.65
CA LYS A 296 -13.75 -19.21 15.90
C LYS A 296 -13.88 -17.73 15.53
N GLY A 297 -12.83 -16.94 15.76
CA GLY A 297 -12.87 -15.49 15.47
C GLY A 297 -13.71 -14.65 16.44
N LYS A 298 -14.01 -15.18 17.65
CA LYS A 298 -14.75 -14.47 18.70
C LYS A 298 -14.16 -13.09 19.05
N ASN A 299 -12.84 -12.94 19.04
CA ASN A 299 -12.17 -11.69 19.39
C ASN A 299 -12.43 -10.60 18.34
N SER A 300 -12.25 -10.92 17.05
CA SER A 300 -12.61 -9.99 15.96
C SER A 300 -14.10 -9.65 15.99
N THR A 301 -14.96 -10.63 16.28
CA THR A 301 -16.40 -10.41 16.45
C THR A 301 -16.71 -9.47 17.62
N LEU A 302 -16.00 -9.59 18.74
CA LEU A 302 -16.13 -8.70 19.88
C LEU A 302 -15.77 -7.27 19.50
N ILE A 303 -14.61 -7.05 18.88
CA ILE A 303 -14.17 -5.70 18.49
C ILE A 303 -15.14 -5.07 17.48
N ARG A 304 -15.61 -5.84 16.50
CA ARG A 304 -16.65 -5.41 15.57
C ARG A 304 -17.90 -4.90 16.30
N LYS A 305 -18.40 -5.67 17.28
CA LYS A 305 -19.58 -5.29 18.07
C LYS A 305 -19.34 -4.08 18.97
N ILE A 306 -18.14 -3.93 19.55
CA ILE A 306 -17.76 -2.75 20.34
C ILE A 306 -17.82 -1.49 19.49
N ILE A 307 -17.28 -1.53 18.27
CA ILE A 307 -17.30 -0.38 17.35
C ILE A 307 -18.72 -0.11 16.83
N GLY A 308 -19.57 -1.13 16.77
CA GLY A 308 -20.94 -1.04 16.27
C GLY A 308 -21.06 -1.31 14.77
N LEU A 309 -20.18 -2.15 14.24
CA LEU A 309 -20.19 -2.59 12.85
C LEU A 309 -21.02 -3.87 12.67
N THR A 310 -21.64 -4.01 11.51
CA THR A 310 -22.39 -5.19 11.08
C THR A 310 -21.50 -6.19 10.34
N GLY A 311 -20.56 -5.68 9.53
CA GLY A 311 -19.61 -6.43 8.74
C GLY A 311 -18.19 -6.46 9.30
N ASP A 312 -17.29 -7.12 8.57
CA ASP A 312 -15.89 -7.22 8.95
C ASP A 312 -15.21 -5.83 8.92
N ILE A 313 -14.49 -5.48 10.00
CA ILE A 313 -13.83 -4.18 10.12
C ILE A 313 -12.80 -3.97 8.99
N ASP A 314 -12.10 -5.03 8.59
CA ASP A 314 -11.11 -5.00 7.52
C ASP A 314 -11.74 -4.72 6.14
N LYS A 315 -13.07 -4.79 6.03
CA LYS A 315 -13.84 -4.46 4.82
C LYS A 315 -14.49 -3.08 4.85
N THR A 316 -14.32 -2.32 5.93
CA THR A 316 -14.82 -0.94 5.99
C THR A 316 -14.02 -0.05 5.05
N GLN A 317 -14.64 1.05 4.59
CA GLN A 317 -13.98 1.96 3.66
C GLN A 317 -12.64 2.47 4.21
N GLU A 318 -12.58 2.80 5.51
CA GLU A 318 -11.40 3.42 6.09
C GLU A 318 -10.25 2.43 6.26
N PHE A 319 -10.54 1.17 6.61
CA PHE A 319 -9.53 0.12 6.70
C PHE A 319 -8.98 -0.27 5.33
N GLN A 320 -9.84 -0.34 4.31
CA GLN A 320 -9.40 -0.60 2.93
C GLN A 320 -8.55 0.55 2.40
N LYS A 321 -8.99 1.81 2.56
CA LYS A 321 -8.23 3.01 2.18
C LYS A 321 -6.86 3.04 2.87
N ALA A 322 -6.80 2.75 4.18
CA ALA A 322 -5.57 2.79 4.99
C ALA A 322 -4.66 1.55 4.88
N ASN A 323 -5.06 0.50 4.16
CA ASN A 323 -4.43 -0.83 4.19
C ASN A 323 -4.24 -1.38 5.62
N MET A 324 -5.26 -1.20 6.47
CA MET A 324 -5.20 -1.53 7.89
C MET A 324 -5.80 -2.91 8.17
N ASN A 325 -5.28 -3.62 9.17
CA ASN A 325 -5.82 -4.90 9.64
C ASN A 325 -5.94 -4.92 11.16
N LEU A 326 -7.01 -5.54 11.66
CA LEU A 326 -7.19 -5.78 13.10
C LEU A 326 -6.38 -6.99 13.59
N ARG A 327 -5.62 -6.82 14.68
CA ARG A 327 -5.02 -7.92 15.44
C ARG A 327 -5.37 -7.81 16.92
N VAL A 328 -6.13 -8.78 17.42
CA VAL A 328 -6.42 -8.88 18.86
C VAL A 328 -5.38 -9.78 19.52
N ILE A 329 -4.58 -9.22 20.43
CA ILE A 329 -3.43 -9.89 21.03
C ILE A 329 -3.63 -10.05 22.54
N ARG A 330 -3.26 -11.21 23.06
CA ARG A 330 -3.14 -11.47 24.50
C ARG A 330 -1.68 -11.40 24.94
N ILE A 331 -1.40 -10.60 25.96
CA ILE A 331 -0.08 -10.46 26.57
C ILE A 331 -0.12 -10.92 28.03
N ASP A 332 0.99 -11.47 28.51
CA ASP A 332 1.15 -11.78 29.94
C ASP A 332 1.34 -10.50 30.78
N LYS A 333 1.42 -10.67 32.10
CA LYS A 333 1.67 -9.57 33.04
C LYS A 333 2.93 -8.73 32.75
N ASN A 334 3.90 -9.30 32.05
CA ASN A 334 5.18 -8.66 31.67
C ASN A 334 5.16 -8.09 30.23
N GLY A 335 4.00 -8.09 29.58
CA GLY A 335 3.81 -7.58 28.22
C GLY A 335 4.23 -8.54 27.11
N LEU A 336 4.62 -9.77 27.41
CA LEU A 336 5.00 -10.74 26.37
C LEU A 336 3.75 -11.36 25.74
N PRO A 337 3.57 -11.30 24.41
CA PRO A 337 2.50 -12.02 23.73
C PRO A 337 2.52 -13.52 24.03
N LYS A 338 1.34 -14.11 24.20
CA LYS A 338 1.19 -15.55 24.48
C LYS A 338 1.67 -16.43 23.32
N GLU A 339 1.62 -15.91 22.09
CA GLU A 339 2.02 -16.61 20.87
C GLU A 339 2.75 -15.71 19.88
N ASP A 340 3.53 -16.32 18.99
CA ASP A 340 4.01 -15.66 17.78
C ASP A 340 2.80 -15.33 16.90
N SER A 341 2.89 -14.28 16.08
CA SER A 341 1.74 -13.83 15.29
C SER A 341 1.88 -14.21 13.82
N PRO A 342 1.00 -15.07 13.28
CA PRO A 342 1.12 -15.57 11.91
C PRO A 342 0.65 -14.58 10.86
N PHE A 343 1.15 -14.76 9.65
CA PHE A 343 0.61 -14.23 8.39
C PHE A 343 0.03 -15.38 7.54
N LYS A 344 -0.59 -15.08 6.39
CA LYS A 344 -1.19 -16.15 5.58
C LYS A 344 -0.13 -17.14 5.12
N THR A 345 -0.54 -18.39 4.89
CA THR A 345 0.36 -19.43 4.35
C THR A 345 0.78 -19.05 2.93
N TYR A 346 2.08 -19.11 2.64
CA TYR A 346 2.58 -18.94 1.28
C TYR A 346 2.48 -20.25 0.50
N ASN A 347 2.28 -20.16 -0.81
CA ASN A 347 2.48 -21.27 -1.73
C ASN A 347 3.97 -21.37 -2.09
N PHE A 348 4.53 -22.57 -2.02
CA PHE A 348 5.98 -22.76 -2.20
C PHE A 348 6.45 -22.42 -3.62
N GLN A 349 5.70 -22.82 -4.66
CA GLN A 349 6.07 -22.57 -6.06
C GLN A 349 5.90 -21.10 -6.44
N GLU A 350 4.81 -20.47 -5.98
CA GLU A 350 4.58 -19.03 -6.15
C GLU A 350 5.70 -18.22 -5.49
N LEU A 351 6.10 -18.59 -4.28
CA LEU A 351 7.17 -17.89 -3.56
C LEU A 351 8.51 -17.97 -4.31
N VAL A 352 8.84 -19.12 -4.90
CA VAL A 352 10.07 -19.27 -5.71
C VAL A 352 9.99 -18.45 -6.99
N SER A 353 8.88 -18.52 -7.71
CA SER A 353 8.71 -17.88 -9.02
C SER A 353 8.55 -16.36 -8.97
N ASN A 354 8.06 -15.79 -7.86
CA ASN A 354 7.97 -14.35 -7.68
C ASN A 354 9.29 -13.74 -7.21
N ASP A 355 9.99 -13.01 -8.07
CA ASP A 355 11.23 -12.29 -7.75
C ASP A 355 11.05 -10.80 -7.46
N ASN A 356 9.84 -10.28 -7.57
CA ASN A 356 9.51 -8.89 -7.27
C ASN A 356 9.21 -8.72 -5.76
N TRP A 357 10.04 -7.94 -5.08
CA TRP A 357 9.89 -7.66 -3.65
C TRP A 357 8.58 -6.95 -3.30
N GLU A 358 8.16 -5.94 -4.06
CA GLU A 358 6.94 -5.17 -3.75
C GLU A 358 5.66 -5.97 -4.05
N GLU A 359 5.77 -6.99 -4.90
CA GLU A 359 4.69 -7.96 -5.14
C GLU A 359 4.74 -9.16 -4.18
N SER A 360 5.79 -9.27 -3.36
CA SER A 360 5.95 -10.39 -2.45
C SER A 360 4.92 -10.35 -1.31
N GLN A 361 4.52 -11.53 -0.84
CA GLN A 361 3.59 -11.64 0.27
C GLN A 361 4.10 -10.95 1.55
N PRO A 362 5.39 -11.06 1.98
CA PRO A 362 5.87 -10.32 3.14
C PRO A 362 5.75 -8.81 2.99
N TYR A 363 6.01 -8.26 1.81
CA TYR A 363 5.84 -6.83 1.61
C TYR A 363 4.37 -6.43 1.73
N GLN A 364 3.46 -7.13 1.03
CA GLN A 364 2.02 -6.82 1.00
C GLN A 364 1.29 -7.09 2.32
N GLU A 365 1.73 -8.08 3.11
CA GLU A 365 1.08 -8.45 4.37
C GLU A 365 1.73 -7.83 5.60
N ILE A 366 2.95 -7.31 5.49
CA ILE A 366 3.74 -6.83 6.62
C ILE A 366 4.17 -5.38 6.39
N CYS A 367 4.98 -5.13 5.37
CA CYS A 367 5.68 -3.86 5.21
C CYS A 367 4.73 -2.72 4.80
N SER A 368 3.81 -2.98 3.87
CA SER A 368 2.87 -1.97 3.36
C SER A 368 1.60 -1.83 4.20
N LYS A 369 1.42 -2.67 5.22
CA LYS A 369 0.20 -2.71 6.06
C LYS A 369 0.35 -1.90 7.33
N ARG A 370 -0.81 -1.42 7.79
CA ARG A 370 -0.99 -0.91 9.15
C ARG A 370 -1.76 -1.91 10.00
N PHE A 371 -1.50 -1.90 11.29
CA PHE A 371 -2.14 -2.79 12.25
C PHE A 371 -2.82 -1.97 13.33
N LEU A 372 -4.09 -2.30 13.60
CA LEU A 372 -4.75 -1.97 14.85
C LEU A 372 -4.56 -3.16 15.79
N PHE A 373 -3.68 -3.01 16.77
CA PHE A 373 -3.57 -3.95 17.88
C PHE A 373 -4.60 -3.62 18.95
N VAL A 374 -5.42 -4.60 19.33
CA VAL A 374 -6.25 -4.52 20.54
C VAL A 374 -5.67 -5.47 21.57
N ILE A 375 -5.27 -4.92 22.71
CA ILE A 375 -4.38 -5.57 23.66
C ILE A 375 -5.18 -6.03 24.88
N PHE A 376 -5.13 -7.33 25.15
CA PHE A 376 -5.66 -7.93 26.36
C PHE A 376 -4.52 -8.39 27.26
N LYS A 377 -4.39 -7.80 28.44
CA LYS A 377 -3.31 -8.08 29.40
C LYS A 377 -3.79 -8.96 30.54
N GLU A 378 -2.97 -9.95 30.89
CA GLU A 378 -3.21 -10.82 32.05
C GLU A 378 -3.06 -10.02 33.36
N ASN A 379 -4.11 -10.00 34.18
CA ASN A 379 -4.12 -9.36 35.49
C ASN A 379 -3.55 -10.29 36.58
N SER A 380 -3.52 -9.82 37.83
CA SER A 380 -3.01 -10.58 38.98
C SER A 380 -3.81 -11.86 39.30
N GLN A 381 -5.05 -11.95 38.82
CA GLN A 381 -5.95 -13.10 39.01
C GLN A 381 -5.86 -14.10 37.83
N GLY A 382 -4.99 -13.84 36.84
CA GLY A 382 -4.84 -14.68 35.64
C GLY A 382 -5.92 -14.45 34.57
N GLU A 383 -6.73 -13.41 34.71
CA GLU A 383 -7.76 -13.04 33.72
C GLU A 383 -7.21 -12.04 32.70
N PHE A 384 -7.67 -12.13 31.46
CA PHE A 384 -7.32 -11.17 30.42
C PHE A 384 -8.27 -9.98 30.41
N VAL A 385 -7.70 -8.79 30.53
CA VAL A 385 -8.39 -7.51 30.64
C VAL A 385 -8.05 -6.63 29.45
N LEU A 386 -9.02 -5.91 28.89
CA LEU A 386 -8.76 -4.93 27.83
C LEU A 386 -7.85 -3.82 28.38
N ASP A 387 -6.60 -3.82 27.93
CA ASP A 387 -5.51 -2.96 28.43
C ASP A 387 -5.39 -1.68 27.60
N GLY A 388 -5.49 -1.80 26.28
CA GLY A 388 -5.40 -0.67 25.38
C GLY A 388 -5.44 -1.06 23.92
N ILE A 389 -5.13 -0.09 23.05
CA ILE A 389 -4.97 -0.29 21.62
C ILE A 389 -3.69 0.37 21.12
N LYS A 390 -3.21 -0.08 19.96
CA LYS A 390 -2.07 0.54 19.28
C LYS A 390 -2.27 0.52 17.77
N PHE A 391 -2.22 1.68 17.14
CA PHE A 391 -2.07 1.79 15.69
C PHE A 391 -0.59 1.76 15.36
N TRP A 392 -0.17 0.82 14.52
CA TRP A 392 1.24 0.64 14.20
C TRP A 392 1.45 0.35 12.73
N GLY A 393 2.49 0.94 12.17
CA GLY A 393 2.96 0.75 10.80
C GLY A 393 4.37 0.17 10.80
N PHE A 394 4.72 -0.60 9.77
CA PHE A 394 6.03 -1.24 9.72
C PHE A 394 7.14 -0.21 9.42
N PRO A 395 8.19 -0.09 10.25
CA PRO A 395 9.26 0.89 10.03
C PRO A 395 10.09 0.58 8.77
N ASP A 396 10.36 1.59 7.95
CA ASP A 396 11.18 1.45 6.73
C ASP A 396 12.57 0.86 7.01
N ARG A 397 13.17 1.21 8.16
CA ARG A 397 14.50 0.70 8.58
C ARG A 397 14.56 -0.82 8.80
N LEU A 398 13.41 -1.46 8.97
CA LEU A 398 13.32 -2.92 9.15
C LEU A 398 12.98 -3.66 7.85
N VAL A 399 12.64 -2.96 6.77
CA VAL A 399 12.16 -3.58 5.51
C VAL A 399 13.24 -4.47 4.89
N ASP A 400 14.50 -4.04 4.93
CA ASP A 400 15.63 -4.80 4.38
C ASP A 400 15.84 -6.15 5.10
N GLU A 401 15.57 -6.21 6.41
CA GLU A 401 15.65 -7.47 7.17
C GLU A 401 14.52 -8.43 6.77
N VAL A 402 13.30 -7.94 6.57
CA VAL A 402 12.20 -8.78 6.07
C VAL A 402 12.50 -9.27 4.65
N LYS A 403 13.04 -8.39 3.80
CA LYS A 403 13.46 -8.74 2.43
C LYS A 403 14.54 -9.81 2.43
N ARG A 404 15.53 -9.71 3.33
CA ARG A 404 16.58 -10.72 3.50
C ARG A 404 16.00 -12.08 3.87
N VAL A 405 15.10 -12.14 4.87
CA VAL A 405 14.44 -13.39 5.29
C VAL A 405 13.59 -14.00 4.17
N TRP A 406 12.90 -13.16 3.40
CA TRP A 406 12.15 -13.60 2.23
C TRP A 406 13.07 -14.20 1.15
N GLN A 407 14.18 -13.51 0.81
CA GLN A 407 15.18 -14.01 -0.15
C GLN A 407 15.81 -15.33 0.31
N GLU A 408 16.16 -15.44 1.60
CA GLU A 408 16.69 -16.67 2.20
C GLU A 408 15.68 -17.82 2.08
N THR A 409 14.41 -17.57 2.40
CA THR A 409 13.33 -18.56 2.27
C THR A 409 13.16 -19.02 0.81
N ARG A 410 13.21 -18.09 -0.15
CA ARG A 410 13.14 -18.39 -1.59
C ARG A 410 14.33 -19.24 -2.04
N LYS A 411 15.53 -18.89 -1.62
CA LYS A 411 16.76 -19.62 -1.95
C LYS A 411 16.68 -21.06 -1.44
N ILE A 412 16.30 -21.26 -0.17
CA ILE A 412 16.13 -22.59 0.42
C ILE A 412 15.12 -23.43 -0.37
N LEU A 413 14.00 -22.83 -0.80
CA LEU A 413 13.01 -23.55 -1.61
C LEU A 413 13.52 -23.90 -3.00
N ALA A 414 14.27 -23.00 -3.65
CA ALA A 414 14.80 -23.20 -4.99
C ALA A 414 15.94 -24.24 -5.03
N GLU A 415 16.80 -24.26 -4.01
CA GLU A 415 17.94 -25.19 -3.90
C GLU A 415 17.54 -26.56 -3.33
N GLY A 416 16.37 -26.63 -2.67
CA GLY A 416 15.84 -27.84 -2.06
C GLY A 416 15.87 -27.77 -0.53
N ILE A 417 14.72 -28.02 0.10
CA ILE A 417 14.62 -27.99 1.56
C ILE A 417 15.36 -29.18 2.17
N GLU A 418 16.13 -28.92 3.22
CA GLU A 418 16.73 -29.94 4.05
C GLU A 418 15.78 -30.34 5.18
N LEU A 419 15.44 -31.63 5.23
CA LEU A 419 14.61 -32.22 6.29
C LEU A 419 15.49 -33.06 7.21
N THR A 420 15.68 -32.60 8.45
CA THR A 420 16.44 -33.36 9.46
C THR A 420 15.50 -34.08 10.40
N LYS A 421 15.64 -35.41 10.49
CA LYS A 421 14.92 -36.25 11.46
C LYS A 421 15.72 -36.38 12.76
N LYS A 422 15.14 -35.97 13.88
CA LYS A 422 15.65 -36.22 15.24
C LYS A 422 14.58 -36.93 16.06
N GLY A 423 14.71 -38.26 16.16
CA GLY A 423 13.68 -39.13 16.73
C GLY A 423 12.37 -39.03 15.94
N ASN A 424 11.28 -38.64 16.61
CA ASN A 424 9.96 -38.45 16.00
C ASN A 424 9.71 -37.02 15.48
N ARG A 425 10.70 -36.13 15.55
CA ARG A 425 10.57 -34.74 15.10
C ARG A 425 11.33 -34.53 13.80
N ILE A 426 10.68 -33.86 12.85
CA ILE A 426 11.29 -33.36 11.62
C ILE A 426 11.47 -31.84 11.78
N SER A 427 12.64 -31.34 11.40
CA SER A 427 12.93 -29.91 11.30
C SER A 427 13.37 -29.55 9.88
N THR A 428 13.05 -28.34 9.47
CA THR A 428 13.50 -27.72 8.21
C THR A 428 14.68 -26.78 8.48
N ASN A 429 15.45 -26.48 7.44
CA ASN A 429 16.49 -25.44 7.43
C ASN A 429 15.92 -24.01 7.21
N PHE A 430 14.61 -23.84 7.26
CA PHE A 430 13.94 -22.56 7.09
C PHE A 430 14.33 -21.52 8.17
N PRO A 431 14.23 -20.19 7.87
CA PRO A 431 14.55 -19.13 8.82
C PRO A 431 13.83 -19.25 10.17
N GLN A 432 14.59 -19.42 11.26
CA GLN A 432 14.05 -19.62 12.61
C GLN A 432 14.12 -18.35 13.47
N SER A 433 13.19 -18.20 14.42
CA SER A 433 13.11 -17.04 15.34
C SER A 433 14.31 -16.87 16.28
N ARG A 434 15.13 -17.91 16.45
CA ARG A 434 16.38 -17.82 17.22
C ARG A 434 17.41 -16.93 16.56
N ILE A 435 17.43 -16.88 15.22
CA ILE A 435 18.35 -16.06 14.43
C ILE A 435 17.62 -14.81 13.95
N ASN A 436 16.46 -15.00 13.33
CA ASN A 436 15.68 -13.96 12.69
C ASN A 436 14.72 -13.31 13.69
N LYS A 437 15.02 -12.07 14.11
CA LYS A 437 14.34 -11.41 15.23
C LYS A 437 13.06 -10.67 14.85
N ILE A 438 12.93 -10.28 13.59
CA ILE A 438 11.81 -9.47 13.11
C ILE A 438 10.74 -10.34 12.47
N VAL A 439 11.12 -11.17 11.50
CA VAL A 439 10.24 -12.13 10.82
C VAL A 439 10.95 -13.46 10.69
N PHE A 440 10.21 -14.56 10.79
CA PHE A 440 10.71 -15.92 10.58
C PHE A 440 9.63 -16.80 9.95
N THR A 441 9.97 -18.03 9.59
CA THR A 441 9.02 -18.98 8.99
C THR A 441 8.71 -20.14 9.93
N LYS A 442 7.45 -20.55 9.96
CA LYS A 442 6.94 -21.61 10.83
C LYS A 442 5.64 -22.19 10.26
N ILE A 443 5.40 -23.47 10.55
CA ILE A 443 4.14 -24.13 10.17
C ILE A 443 2.92 -23.44 10.80
N HIS A 444 1.83 -23.36 10.04
CA HIS A 444 0.56 -22.80 10.51
C HIS A 444 -0.41 -23.86 11.05
N ALA A 445 -0.12 -25.15 10.82
CA ALA A 445 -0.96 -26.27 11.27
C ALA A 445 -0.57 -26.77 12.67
N SER A 446 -1.55 -27.33 13.40
CA SER A 446 -1.32 -27.92 14.73
C SER A 446 -0.45 -29.18 14.68
N ASN A 447 -0.56 -29.94 13.59
CA ASN A 447 0.23 -31.13 13.34
C ASN A 447 0.99 -30.97 12.03
N SER A 448 2.20 -31.52 11.98
CA SER A 448 3.00 -31.54 10.77
C SER A 448 2.92 -32.90 10.07
N LEU A 449 3.06 -32.87 8.75
CA LEU A 449 3.25 -33.98 7.84
C LEU A 449 4.37 -33.59 6.85
N TYR A 450 5.34 -34.47 6.67
CA TYR A 450 6.49 -34.29 5.78
C TYR A 450 6.70 -35.54 4.94
N GLU A 451 6.87 -35.37 3.64
CA GLU A 451 7.36 -36.40 2.74
C GLU A 451 8.89 -36.33 2.71
N LEU A 452 9.55 -37.37 3.23
CA LEU A 452 11.03 -37.42 3.25
C LEU A 452 11.57 -37.89 1.90
N GLU A 453 10.91 -38.90 1.34
CA GLU A 453 11.13 -39.52 0.03
C GLU A 453 9.75 -39.74 -0.62
N PRO A 454 9.66 -39.88 -1.96
CA PRO A 454 8.40 -40.07 -2.65
C PRO A 454 7.55 -41.19 -2.03
N GLY A 455 6.37 -40.85 -1.52
CA GLY A 455 5.43 -41.77 -0.86
C GLY A 455 5.74 -42.09 0.61
N ILE A 456 6.85 -41.62 1.18
CA ILE A 456 7.25 -41.89 2.56
C ILE A 456 6.98 -40.66 3.43
N PHE A 457 5.86 -40.72 4.16
CA PHE A 457 5.38 -39.63 5.02
C PHE A 457 5.71 -39.86 6.50
N VAL A 458 6.13 -38.78 7.17
CA VAL A 458 6.36 -38.73 8.62
C VAL A 458 5.59 -37.57 9.22
N GLY A 459 4.73 -37.87 10.19
CA GLY A 459 3.97 -36.86 10.92
C GLY A 459 2.57 -37.32 11.29
N LYS A 460 1.80 -36.41 11.90
CA LYS A 460 0.39 -36.62 12.29
C LYS A 460 -0.54 -35.60 11.61
N GLY A 461 -0.01 -34.78 10.71
CA GLY A 461 -0.76 -33.80 9.93
C GLY A 461 -1.57 -34.46 8.81
N LYS A 462 -2.40 -33.65 8.15
CA LYS A 462 -3.19 -34.08 7.00
C LYS A 462 -2.56 -33.57 5.71
N GLU A 463 -2.77 -34.30 4.63
CA GLU A 463 -2.37 -33.91 3.28
C GLU A 463 -3.01 -32.59 2.80
N SER A 464 -4.18 -32.22 3.33
CA SER A 464 -4.80 -30.90 3.09
C SER A 464 -4.00 -29.73 3.67
N ASP A 465 -3.19 -30.00 4.69
CA ASP A 465 -2.40 -29.01 5.42
C ASP A 465 -0.97 -28.88 4.85
N THR A 466 -0.67 -29.62 3.78
CA THR A 466 0.62 -29.59 3.09
C THR A 466 0.52 -28.89 1.73
N ASP A 467 1.68 -28.49 1.22
CA ASP A 467 1.86 -27.92 -0.11
C ASP A 467 3.04 -28.60 -0.81
N ILE A 468 3.08 -28.51 -2.14
CA ILE A 468 4.06 -29.20 -2.98
C ILE A 468 5.31 -28.33 -3.14
N LEU A 469 6.46 -28.90 -2.82
CA LEU A 469 7.77 -28.28 -3.01
C LEU A 469 8.17 -28.28 -4.49
N PRO A 470 9.13 -27.43 -4.90
CA PRO A 470 9.65 -27.44 -6.28
C PRO A 470 10.25 -28.79 -6.71
N ASP A 471 10.74 -29.59 -5.77
CA ASP A 471 11.29 -30.93 -6.00
C ASP A 471 10.23 -32.05 -6.03
N GLY A 472 8.94 -31.71 -5.90
CA GLY A 472 7.82 -32.64 -5.93
C GLY A 472 7.40 -33.22 -4.58
N ARG A 473 8.23 -33.11 -3.54
CA ARG A 473 7.87 -33.58 -2.18
C ARG A 473 6.79 -32.69 -1.57
N ARG A 474 6.02 -33.23 -0.62
CA ARG A 474 4.98 -32.47 0.11
C ARG A 474 5.36 -32.26 1.57
N ILE A 475 5.28 -31.02 2.03
CA ILE A 475 5.48 -30.68 3.45
C ILE A 475 4.38 -29.76 3.94
N THR A 476 4.22 -29.69 5.26
CA THR A 476 3.22 -28.81 5.91
C THR A 476 3.39 -27.37 5.45
N LYS A 477 2.28 -26.69 5.18
CA LYS A 477 2.25 -25.28 4.80
C LYS A 477 2.94 -24.42 5.86
N HIS A 478 3.76 -23.49 5.40
CA HIS A 478 4.45 -22.52 6.24
C HIS A 478 3.87 -21.12 6.01
N SER A 479 4.04 -20.28 7.03
CA SER A 479 3.76 -18.85 6.97
C SER A 479 4.99 -18.08 7.44
N PHE A 480 5.04 -16.80 7.10
CA PHE A 480 5.84 -15.84 7.84
C PHE A 480 5.16 -15.51 9.18
N TRP A 481 5.96 -15.17 10.19
CA TRP A 481 5.48 -14.86 11.54
C TRP A 481 6.28 -13.72 12.13
N PHE A 482 5.61 -12.89 12.93
CA PHE A 482 6.30 -12.05 13.90
C PHE A 482 6.62 -12.87 15.16
N PRO A 483 7.90 -12.92 15.60
CA PRO A 483 8.24 -13.45 16.91
C PRO A 483 7.54 -12.67 18.02
N LYS A 484 7.07 -13.35 19.06
CA LYS A 484 6.45 -12.70 20.21
C LYS A 484 7.34 -11.64 20.88
N ARG A 485 8.67 -11.80 20.82
CA ARG A 485 9.61 -10.81 21.38
C ARG A 485 9.58 -9.50 20.59
N PHE A 486 9.68 -9.56 19.28
CA PHE A 486 9.54 -8.38 18.44
C PHE A 486 8.18 -7.70 18.62
N LEU A 487 7.10 -8.48 18.74
CA LEU A 487 5.80 -7.90 19.05
C LEU A 487 5.73 -7.24 20.40
N LYS A 488 6.43 -7.75 21.42
CA LYS A 488 6.53 -7.06 22.71
C LYS A 488 7.16 -5.67 22.51
N ASP A 489 8.25 -5.58 21.77
CA ASP A 489 8.99 -4.34 21.49
C ASP A 489 8.12 -3.35 20.69
N VAL A 490 7.35 -3.85 19.72
CA VAL A 490 6.35 -3.05 18.97
C VAL A 490 5.29 -2.49 19.92
N LEU A 491 4.72 -3.33 20.78
CA LEU A 491 3.67 -2.93 21.71
C LEU A 491 4.18 -1.97 22.80
N SER A 492 5.46 -2.03 23.18
CA SER A 492 6.10 -1.10 24.13
C SER A 492 6.55 0.23 23.52
N GLY A 493 6.54 0.37 22.20
CA GLY A 493 6.90 1.63 21.52
C GLY A 493 8.35 1.76 21.08
N GLU A 494 9.12 0.67 21.05
CA GLU A 494 10.52 0.69 20.60
C GLU A 494 10.67 0.93 19.08
N TRP A 495 9.57 0.80 18.33
CA TRP A 495 9.53 0.84 16.86
C TRP A 495 8.46 1.82 16.33
N GLU A 496 8.34 2.98 16.95
CA GLU A 496 7.49 4.10 16.47
C GLU A 496 8.18 5.00 15.44
#